data_AF-A0A2N7YTQ9-F1
#
_entry.id   AF-A0A2N7YTQ9-F1
#
_cell.length_a   1.000
_cell.length_b   1.000
_cell.length_c   1.000
_cell.angle_alpha   90.00
_cell.angle_beta   90.00
_cell.angle_gamma   90.00
#
_symmetry.space_group_name_H-M   'P 1'
#
loop_
_entity.id
_entity.type
_entity.pdbx_description
1 polymer ?
#
loop_
_entity_poly.entity_id
_entity_poly.type
_entity_poly.pdbx_seq_one_letter_code
_entity_poly.pdbx_strand_id
1 'polypeptide(L)'
;LLFHWKSLRRQVRIRGNVTPVTDAEADAYFATRPKQAQIGAWASKQSQELESRFAFEQAIAKVAARHVIGDVPRPPGWSGWRITPSR
;
A
#
# COMPACT_ATOMS: atom_id res chain seq x y z
N LEU A 1 -15.01 -3.78 -6.93
CA LEU A 1 -14.28 -4.84 -6.22
C LEU A 1 -14.96 -6.19 -6.44
N LEU A 2 -14.20 -7.28 -6.54
CA LEU A 2 -14.73 -8.64 -6.67
C LEU A 2 -13.90 -9.59 -5.81
N PHE A 3 -14.55 -10.31 -4.90
CA PHE A 3 -13.96 -11.40 -4.14
C PHE A 3 -14.40 -12.73 -4.76
N HIS A 4 -13.43 -13.54 -5.20
CA HIS A 4 -13.68 -14.87 -5.73
C HIS A 4 -13.17 -15.92 -4.76
N TRP A 5 -14.07 -16.67 -4.14
CA TRP A 5 -13.73 -17.79 -3.26
C TRP A 5 -13.94 -19.11 -4.01
N LYS A 6 -12.89 -19.52 -4.74
CA LYS A 6 -12.88 -20.71 -5.59
C LYS A 6 -13.37 -21.96 -4.84
N SER A 7 -12.76 -22.27 -3.69
CA SER A 7 -13.08 -23.47 -2.91
C SER A 7 -14.50 -23.46 -2.34
N LEU A 8 -15.05 -22.27 -2.07
CA LEU A 8 -16.43 -22.10 -1.62
C LEU A 8 -17.42 -21.99 -2.78
N ARG A 9 -16.94 -21.97 -4.03
CA ARG A 9 -17.73 -21.68 -5.25
C ARG A 9 -18.62 -20.43 -5.10
N ARG A 10 -18.09 -19.40 -4.43
CA ARG A 10 -18.80 -18.15 -4.14
C ARG A 10 -18.08 -16.97 -4.74
N GLN A 11 -18.87 -15.96 -5.12
CA GLN A 11 -18.37 -14.69 -5.60
C GLN A 11 -19.17 -13.54 -5.00
N VAL A 12 -18.47 -12.54 -4.48
CA VAL A 12 -19.06 -11.28 -4.01
C VAL A 12 -18.58 -10.15 -4.90
N ARG A 13 -19.51 -9.33 -5.39
CA ARG A 13 -19.22 -8.15 -6.22
C ARG A 13 -19.68 -6.93 -5.46
N ILE A 14 -18.82 -5.92 -5.38
CA ILE A 14 -19.11 -4.66 -4.71
C ILE A 14 -18.81 -3.53 -5.69
N ARG A 15 -19.80 -2.67 -5.90
CA ARG A 15 -19.73 -1.44 -6.69
C ARG A 15 -20.26 -0.30 -5.83
N GLY A 16 -19.78 0.91 -6.11
CA GLY A 16 -20.19 2.07 -5.36
C GLY A 16 -19.24 3.24 -5.54
N ASN A 17 -19.54 4.34 -4.86
CA ASN A 17 -18.74 5.54 -4.94
C ASN A 17 -17.42 5.36 -4.19
N VAL A 18 -16.33 5.88 -4.74
CA VAL A 18 -14.99 5.80 -4.14
C VAL A 18 -14.66 7.13 -3.49
N THR A 19 -14.15 7.08 -2.26
CA THR A 19 -13.73 8.26 -1.50
C THR A 19 -12.38 7.96 -0.83
N PRO A 20 -11.47 8.93 -0.70
CA PRO A 20 -10.25 8.74 0.08
C PRO A 20 -10.62 8.54 1.56
N VAL A 21 -9.82 7.74 2.28
CA VAL A 21 -9.90 7.71 3.75
C VAL A 21 -9.24 8.95 4.34
N THR A 22 -9.45 9.19 5.63
CA THR A 22 -8.78 10.29 6.32
C THR A 22 -7.28 9.99 6.47
N ASP A 23 -6.45 11.03 6.54
CA ASP A 23 -5.01 10.85 6.77
C ASP A 23 -4.74 10.09 8.07
N ALA A 24 -5.46 10.38 9.15
CA ALA A 24 -5.34 9.67 10.42
C ALA A 24 -5.63 8.16 10.29
N GLU A 25 -6.62 7.76 9.49
CA GLU A 25 -6.93 6.35 9.22
C GLU A 25 -5.81 5.69 8.41
N ALA A 26 -5.29 6.39 7.40
CA ALA A 26 -4.17 5.92 6.59
C ALA A 26 -2.88 5.77 7.42
N ASP A 27 -2.58 6.74 8.29
CA ASP A 27 -1.43 6.74 9.20
C ASP A 27 -1.51 5.58 10.20
N ALA A 28 -2.67 5.42 10.85
CA ALA A 28 -2.91 4.34 11.79
C ALA A 28 -2.73 2.97 11.13
N TYR A 29 -3.32 2.77 9.94
CA TYR A 29 -3.15 1.51 9.20
C TYR A 29 -1.71 1.29 8.75
N PHE A 30 -1.03 2.32 8.23
CA PHE A 30 0.36 2.22 7.78
C PHE A 30 1.30 1.78 8.91
N ALA A 31 1.12 2.32 10.12
CA ALA A 31 1.91 1.98 11.30
C ALA A 31 1.81 0.49 11.68
N THR A 32 0.69 -0.19 11.37
CA THR A 32 0.52 -1.63 11.64
C THR A 32 1.23 -2.55 10.64
N ARG A 33 1.66 -2.02 9.48
CA ARG A 33 2.28 -2.84 8.43
C ARG A 33 3.67 -3.32 8.88
N PRO A 34 4.11 -4.52 8.47
CA PRO A 34 5.49 -4.95 8.71
C PRO A 34 6.50 -3.94 8.17
N LYS A 35 7.60 -3.72 8.89
CA LYS A 35 8.61 -2.68 8.56
C LYS A 35 9.12 -2.79 7.11
N GLN A 36 9.32 -4.00 6.60
CA GLN A 36 9.70 -4.23 5.20
C GLN A 36 8.64 -3.72 4.20
N ALA A 37 7.35 -3.88 4.52
CA ALA A 37 6.26 -3.40 3.68
C ALA A 37 6.13 -1.86 3.71
N GLN A 38 6.46 -1.23 4.85
CA GLN A 38 6.56 0.23 4.96
C GLN A 38 7.71 0.77 4.11
N ILE A 39 8.90 0.14 4.20
CA ILE A 39 10.09 0.47 3.39
C ILE A 39 9.78 0.31 1.89
N GLY A 40 9.15 -0.80 1.49
CA GLY A 40 8.76 -1.04 0.10
C GLY A 40 7.83 0.04 -0.46
N ALA A 41 6.91 0.56 0.36
CA ALA A 41 6.02 1.65 -0.04
C ALA A 41 6.77 2.97 -0.30
N TRP A 42 7.86 3.23 0.42
CA TRP A 42 8.74 4.38 0.18
C TRP A 42 9.65 4.20 -1.02
N ALA A 43 10.20 3.00 -1.19
CA ALA A 43 11.15 2.71 -2.27
C ALA A 43 10.46 2.66 -3.64
N SER A 44 9.20 2.25 -3.69
CA SER A 44 8.44 2.10 -4.93
C SER A 44 7.80 3.41 -5.37
N LYS A 45 8.25 3.94 -6.51
CA LYS A 45 7.47 4.90 -7.29
C LYS A 45 6.44 4.13 -8.10
N GLN A 46 5.32 3.79 -7.46
CA GLN A 46 4.32 2.89 -8.02
C GLN A 46 3.94 3.27 -9.46
N SER A 47 3.98 2.28 -10.35
CA SER A 47 3.65 2.40 -11.78
C SER A 47 4.61 3.25 -12.63
N GLN A 48 5.72 3.73 -12.10
CA GLN A 48 6.80 4.31 -12.91
C GLN A 48 7.71 3.22 -13.46
N GLU A 49 8.26 3.48 -14.65
CA GLU A 49 9.27 2.62 -15.25
C GLU A 49 10.50 2.51 -14.35
N LEU A 50 11.09 1.31 -14.33
CA LEU A 50 12.32 1.02 -13.62
C LEU A 50 13.43 0.80 -14.64
N GLU A 51 14.58 1.43 -14.40
CA GLU A 51 15.79 1.20 -15.20
C GLU A 51 16.22 -0.28 -15.15
N SER A 52 16.16 -0.88 -13.97
CA SER A 52 16.44 -2.30 -13.76
C SER A 52 15.91 -2.79 -12.41
N ARG A 53 15.92 -4.12 -12.23
CA ARG A 53 15.67 -4.73 -10.92
C ARG A 53 16.66 -4.25 -9.86
N PHE A 54 17.94 -4.17 -10.20
CA PHE A 54 18.99 -3.77 -9.26
C PHE A 54 18.81 -2.33 -8.78
N ALA A 55 18.37 -1.42 -9.65
CA ALA A 55 18.04 -0.05 -9.26
C ALA A 55 16.94 -0.01 -8.19
N PHE A 56 15.94 -0.90 -8.27
CA PHE A 56 14.89 -1.00 -7.25
C PHE A 56 15.41 -1.58 -5.92
N GLU A 57 16.27 -2.60 -5.98
CA GLU A 57 16.92 -3.17 -4.78
C GLU A 57 17.79 -2.12 -4.05
N GLN A 58 18.51 -1.28 -4.79
CA GLN A 58 19.25 -0.15 -4.22
C GLN A 58 18.33 0.87 -3.56
N ALA A 59 17.18 1.19 -4.18
CA ALA A 59 16.20 2.11 -3.59
C ALA A 59 15.65 1.57 -2.25
N ILE A 60 15.36 0.26 -2.19
CA ILE A 60 14.95 -0.42 -0.94
C ILE A 60 16.06 -0.30 0.11
N ALA A 61 17.31 -0.64 -0.23
CA ALA A 61 18.43 -0.58 0.70
C ALA A 61 18.66 0.85 1.23
N LYS A 62 18.55 1.85 0.37
CA LYS A 62 18.67 3.27 0.74
C LYS A 62 17.59 3.70 1.73
N VAL A 63 16.34 3.30 1.51
CA VAL A 63 15.23 3.61 2.43
C VAL A 63 15.39 2.82 3.74
N ALA A 64 15.76 1.55 3.67
CA ALA A 64 16.00 0.72 4.85
C ALA A 64 17.10 1.32 5.73
N ALA A 65 18.21 1.77 5.13
CA ALA A 65 19.30 2.44 5.82
C ALA A 65 18.86 3.75 6.51
N ARG A 66 17.94 4.50 5.91
CA ARG A 66 17.38 5.73 6.51
C ARG A 66 16.49 5.46 7.72
N HIS A 67 15.83 4.31 7.76
CA HIS A 67 14.88 3.95 8.81
C HIS A 67 15.34 2.72 9.62
N VAL A 68 16.64 2.55 9.82
CA VAL A 68 17.18 1.45 10.64
C VAL A 68 16.60 1.53 12.06
N ILE A 69 16.61 2.72 12.64
CA ILE A 69 16.11 3.01 13.98
C ILE A 69 14.80 3.79 13.86
N GLY A 70 13.84 3.47 14.73
CA GLY A 70 12.54 4.14 14.80
C GLY A 70 11.55 3.69 13.72
N ASP A 71 10.47 4.45 13.65
CA ASP A 71 9.33 4.19 12.78
C ASP A 71 9.56 4.72 11.36
N VAL A 72 8.91 4.09 10.39
CA VAL A 72 8.85 4.59 9.02
C VAL A 72 7.57 5.43 8.93
N PRO A 73 7.65 6.75 8.64
CA PRO A 73 6.46 7.55 8.42
C PRO A 73 5.73 7.08 7.15
N ARG A 74 4.44 7.38 7.00
CA ARG A 74 3.72 7.10 5.76
C ARG A 74 4.28 7.96 4.60
N PRO A 75 4.58 7.38 3.42
CA PRO A 75 5.08 8.15 2.29
C PRO A 75 4.03 9.11 1.73
N PRO A 76 4.45 10.28 1.21
CA PRO A 76 3.54 11.21 0.52
C PRO A 76 2.79 10.51 -0.61
N GLY A 77 1.48 10.72 -0.69
CA GLY A 77 0.61 10.11 -1.69
C GLY A 77 0.18 8.67 -1.41
N TRP A 78 0.73 8.01 -0.38
CA TRP A 78 0.22 6.73 0.08
C TRP A 78 -1.01 6.94 0.97
N SER A 79 -2.13 6.30 0.64
CA SER A 79 -3.38 6.42 1.42
C SER A 79 -4.30 5.21 1.18
N GLY A 80 -5.44 5.18 1.86
CA GLY A 80 -6.52 4.24 1.64
C GLY A 80 -7.67 4.84 0.82
N TRP A 81 -8.49 3.95 0.25
CA TRP A 81 -9.71 4.31 -0.45
C TRP A 81 -10.87 3.47 0.08
N ARG A 82 -12.02 4.12 0.26
CA ARG A 82 -13.26 3.49 0.71
C ARG A 82 -14.27 3.48 -0.42
N ILE A 83 -14.89 2.32 -0.64
CA ILE A 83 -16.05 2.17 -1.52
C ILE A 83 -17.31 2.20 -0.65
N THR A 84 -18.20 3.17 -0.88
CA THR A 84 -19.55 3.16 -0.29
C THR A 84 -20.45 2.31 -1.19
N PRO A 85 -20.88 1.11 -0.74
CA PRO A 85 -21.56 0.15 -1.62
C PRO A 85 -22.91 0.67 -2.09
N SER A 86 -23.19 0.51 -3.38
CA SER A 86 -24.51 0.72 -3.99
C SER A 86 -25.03 -0.50 -4.76
N ARG A 87 -24.17 -1.49 -5.05
CA ARG A 87 -24.54 -2.78 -5.65
C ARG A 87 -23.51 -3.86 -5.37
#